data_AF-A0A846G0J6-F1
#
_entry.id   AF-A0A846G0J6-F1
#
_cell.length_a   1.000
_cell.length_b   1.000
_cell.length_c   1.000
_cell.angle_alpha   90.00
_cell.angle_beta   90.00
_cell.angle_gamma   90.00
#
_symmetry.space_group_name_H-M   'P 1'
#
loop_
_entity.id
_entity.type
_entity.pdbx_description
1 polymer ?
#
loop_
_entity_poly.entity_id
_entity_poly.type
_entity_poly.pdbx_seq_one_letter_code
_entity_poly.pdbx_strand_id
1 'polypeptide(L)'
;MSNQDLVEKLKSTFRKNSTQLKVFNLLSDREWHCRSCEGKNVASEQYAGGGGIQGLQRGTKIRPGLEINTERKFCNTCQKQTTWDCWTGKIKAANAPANIPSELVEKILSVYSYVDVIEQRQRPRHEIIIDHRFPMERWGNVEETHNLNMSETEIKQKFQLLKKDSGGNLNEVRS
;
A
#
# COMPACT_ATOMS: atom_id res chain seq x y z
N MET A 1 27.50 1.41 8.15
CA MET A 1 26.60 0.28 8.48
C MET A 1 26.92 -0.84 7.52
N SER A 2 27.22 -2.04 8.02
CA SER A 2 27.41 -3.19 7.14
C SER A 2 26.07 -3.65 6.55
N ASN A 3 26.10 -4.38 5.43
CA ASN A 3 24.89 -4.96 4.83
C ASN A 3 24.16 -5.88 5.82
N GLN A 4 24.90 -6.55 6.70
CA GLN A 4 24.37 -7.47 7.71
C GLN A 4 23.62 -6.71 8.81
N ASP A 5 24.14 -5.55 9.24
CA ASP A 5 23.47 -4.69 10.22
C ASP A 5 22.13 -4.17 9.71
N LEU A 6 22.06 -3.83 8.41
CA LEU A 6 20.81 -3.37 7.79
C LEU A 6 19.76 -4.49 7.73
N VAL A 7 20.16 -5.71 7.38
CA VAL A 7 19.27 -6.87 7.34
C VAL A 7 18.70 -7.15 8.72
N GLU A 8 19.54 -7.22 9.76
CA GLU A 8 19.07 -7.49 11.12
C GLU A 8 18.19 -6.37 11.67
N LYS A 9 18.52 -5.10 11.36
CA LYS A 9 17.66 -3.96 11.70
C LYS A 9 16.30 -4.05 11.02
N LEU A 10 16.23 -4.47 9.76
CA LEU A 10 14.95 -4.65 9.06
C LEU A 10 14.18 -5.84 9.63
N LYS A 11 14.83 -6.99 9.89
CA LYS A 11 14.19 -8.18 10.48
C LYS A 11 13.46 -7.86 11.78
N SER A 12 14.07 -7.04 12.65
CA SER A 12 13.47 -6.67 13.95
C SER A 12 12.19 -5.84 13.83
N THR A 13 11.95 -5.20 12.68
CA THR A 13 10.72 -4.41 12.44
C THR A 13 9.51 -5.24 12.02
N PHE A 14 9.70 -6.52 11.65
CA PHE A 14 8.60 -7.38 11.22
C PHE A 14 7.97 -8.12 12.40
N ARG A 15 6.64 -8.34 12.31
CA ARG A 15 5.95 -9.26 13.22
C ARG A 15 6.51 -10.68 13.03
N LYS A 16 6.78 -11.36 14.16
CA LYS A 16 7.20 -12.77 14.18
C LYS A 16 6.24 -13.62 13.34
N ASN A 17 6.81 -14.53 12.53
CA ASN A 17 6.10 -15.46 11.63
C ASN A 17 5.20 -14.81 10.56
N SER A 18 5.28 -13.50 10.33
CA SER A 18 4.54 -12.84 9.25
C SER A 18 5.00 -13.29 7.87
N THR A 19 4.09 -13.32 6.90
CA THR A 19 4.42 -13.56 5.48
C THR A 19 5.50 -12.58 4.99
N GLN A 20 5.42 -11.32 5.41
CA GLN A 20 6.42 -10.29 5.05
C GLN A 20 7.82 -10.67 5.55
N LEU A 21 7.95 -11.16 6.80
CA LEU A 21 9.24 -11.61 7.33
C LEU A 21 9.79 -12.81 6.54
N LYS A 22 8.93 -13.77 6.17
CA LYS A 22 9.34 -14.94 5.38
C LYS A 22 9.84 -14.54 3.99
N VAL A 23 9.10 -13.66 3.29
CA VAL A 23 9.51 -13.12 1.99
C VAL A 23 10.79 -12.30 2.13
N PHE A 24 10.93 -11.49 3.20
CA PHE A 24 12.13 -10.70 3.42
C PHE A 24 13.36 -11.58 3.67
N ASN A 25 13.23 -12.64 4.48
CA ASN A 25 14.32 -13.57 4.71
C ASN A 25 14.80 -14.23 3.42
N LEU A 26 13.87 -14.62 2.55
CA LEU A 26 14.19 -15.16 1.22
C LEU A 26 14.97 -14.14 0.38
N LEU A 27 14.46 -12.92 0.23
CA LEU A 27 15.10 -11.90 -0.61
C LEU A 27 16.35 -11.26 0.02
N SER A 28 16.64 -11.53 1.29
CA SER A 28 17.78 -10.93 2.00
C SER A 28 19.13 -11.40 1.47
N ASP A 29 19.17 -12.50 0.73
CA ASP A 29 20.33 -12.98 -0.03
C ASP A 29 20.64 -12.14 -1.28
N ARG A 30 19.68 -11.29 -1.71
CA ARG A 30 19.77 -10.43 -2.91
C ARG A 30 19.87 -11.20 -4.22
N GLU A 31 19.47 -12.46 -4.22
CA GLU A 31 19.40 -13.27 -5.42
C GLU A 31 18.03 -13.14 -6.10
N TRP A 32 17.95 -13.63 -7.34
CA TRP A 32 16.69 -13.70 -8.06
C TRP A 32 15.90 -14.92 -7.64
N HIS A 33 14.67 -14.69 -7.19
CA HIS A 33 13.78 -15.75 -6.71
C HIS A 33 12.54 -15.90 -7.59
N CYS A 34 12.24 -17.14 -8.01
CA CYS A 34 11.08 -17.43 -8.84
C CYS A 34 9.81 -17.35 -8.02
N ARG A 35 8.94 -16.37 -8.31
CA ARG A 35 7.68 -16.15 -7.58
C ARG A 35 6.78 -17.39 -7.52
N SER A 36 6.75 -18.17 -8.60
CA SER A 36 5.91 -19.39 -8.67
C SER A 36 6.46 -20.56 -7.87
N CYS A 37 7.79 -20.64 -7.70
CA CYS A 37 8.42 -21.68 -6.87
C CYS A 37 8.35 -21.26 -5.40
N GLU A 38 8.82 -20.06 -5.09
CA GLU A 38 8.91 -19.57 -3.73
C GLU A 38 7.57 -19.22 -3.10
N GLY A 39 6.61 -18.76 -3.92
CA GLY A 39 5.25 -18.52 -3.46
C GLY A 39 4.64 -19.76 -2.79
N LYS A 40 4.88 -20.96 -3.33
CA LYS A 40 4.39 -22.23 -2.74
C LYS A 40 4.96 -22.46 -1.34
N ASN A 41 6.20 -22.06 -1.11
CA ASN A 41 6.90 -22.24 0.16
C ASN A 41 6.53 -21.19 1.21
N VAL A 42 6.19 -19.97 0.77
CA VAL A 42 6.05 -18.79 1.65
C VAL A 42 4.58 -18.42 1.98
N ALA A 43 3.62 -19.22 1.51
CA ALA A 43 2.16 -19.03 1.49
C ALA A 43 1.68 -18.55 0.10
N SER A 44 1.21 -19.52 -0.68
CA SER A 44 1.00 -19.48 -2.14
C SER A 44 0.12 -18.36 -2.66
N GLU A 45 -0.77 -17.81 -1.83
CA GLU A 45 -1.75 -16.81 -2.26
C GLU A 45 -1.33 -15.37 -1.95
N GLN A 46 -0.38 -15.14 -1.04
CA GLN A 46 -0.06 -13.80 -0.54
C GLN A 46 1.35 -13.32 -0.87
N TYR A 47 2.18 -14.15 -1.50
CA TYR A 47 3.56 -13.79 -1.85
C TYR A 47 3.64 -12.50 -2.67
N ALA A 48 2.79 -12.32 -3.68
CA ALA A 48 2.78 -11.11 -4.49
C ALA A 48 1.99 -9.94 -3.86
N GLY A 49 1.11 -10.24 -2.89
CA GLY A 49 0.16 -9.27 -2.33
C GLY A 49 0.74 -8.40 -1.23
N GLY A 50 -0.13 -7.68 -0.52
CA GLY A 50 0.24 -6.78 0.58
C GLY A 50 0.97 -7.47 1.75
N GLY A 51 0.78 -8.79 1.92
CA GLY A 51 1.51 -9.61 2.88
C GLY A 51 2.90 -10.05 2.42
N GLY A 52 3.28 -9.82 1.16
CA GLY A 52 4.57 -10.23 0.60
C GLY A 52 5.26 -9.08 -0.14
N ILE A 53 5.59 -9.27 -1.42
CA ILE A 53 6.39 -8.35 -2.25
C ILE A 53 5.84 -6.92 -2.23
N GLN A 54 4.53 -6.72 -2.49
CA GLN A 54 3.96 -5.37 -2.47
C GLN A 54 4.07 -4.71 -1.10
N GLY A 55 3.88 -5.46 -0.02
CA GLY A 55 4.04 -4.94 1.34
C GLY A 55 5.49 -4.56 1.65
N LEU A 56 6.44 -5.38 1.21
CA LEU A 56 7.86 -5.09 1.35
C LEU A 56 8.27 -3.84 0.57
N GLN A 57 7.83 -3.72 -0.68
CA GLN A 57 8.06 -2.55 -1.52
C GLN A 57 7.46 -1.29 -0.90
N ARG A 58 6.23 -1.35 -0.36
CA ARG A 58 5.55 -0.15 0.17
C ARG A 58 6.11 0.34 1.50
N GLY A 59 6.56 -0.58 2.36
CA GLY A 59 6.92 -0.23 3.74
C GLY A 59 5.67 0.03 4.61
N THR A 60 5.89 0.61 5.78
CA THR A 60 4.86 0.99 6.77
C THR A 60 5.27 2.31 7.42
N LYS A 61 4.43 2.85 8.32
CA LYS A 61 4.78 4.05 9.12
C LYS A 61 6.09 3.90 9.92
N ILE A 62 6.44 2.67 10.32
CA ILE A 62 7.62 2.38 11.17
C ILE A 62 8.72 1.61 10.45
N ARG A 63 8.52 1.27 9.17
CA ARG A 63 9.46 0.47 8.36
C ARG A 63 9.59 1.07 6.97
N PRO A 64 10.80 1.34 6.45
CA PRO A 64 10.97 1.83 5.09
C PRO A 64 10.47 0.80 4.06
N GLY A 65 10.19 1.29 2.85
CA GLY A 65 9.98 0.42 1.69
C GLY A 65 11.30 -0.20 1.22
N LEU A 66 11.20 -1.27 0.44
CA LEU A 66 12.36 -1.91 -0.19
C LEU A 66 12.35 -1.68 -1.70
N GLU A 67 13.54 -1.48 -2.28
CA GLU A 67 13.72 -1.46 -3.73
C GLU A 67 13.83 -2.90 -4.25
N ILE A 68 12.70 -3.46 -4.71
CA ILE A 68 12.63 -4.81 -5.26
C ILE A 68 12.45 -4.70 -6.77
N ASN A 69 13.37 -5.32 -7.52
CA ASN A 69 13.30 -5.49 -8.95
C ASN A 69 12.44 -6.71 -9.28
N THR A 70 11.62 -6.58 -10.33
CA THR A 70 10.76 -7.66 -10.82
C THR A 70 10.97 -7.85 -12.32
N GLU A 71 11.19 -9.09 -12.76
CA GLU A 71 11.44 -9.41 -14.16
C GLU A 71 10.76 -10.72 -14.59
N ARG A 72 10.54 -10.93 -15.88
CA ARG A 72 10.02 -12.18 -16.45
C ARG A 72 11.18 -13.03 -16.99
N LYS A 73 11.43 -14.20 -16.39
CA LYS A 73 12.50 -15.13 -16.80
C LYS A 73 11.98 -16.56 -16.92
N PHE A 74 12.64 -17.37 -17.74
CA PHE A 74 12.39 -18.81 -17.76
C PHE A 74 12.93 -19.46 -16.48
N CYS A 75 12.14 -20.33 -15.87
CA CYS A 75 12.52 -21.03 -14.66
C CYS A 75 12.79 -22.50 -14.94
N ASN A 76 14.03 -22.93 -14.70
CA ASN A 76 14.44 -24.33 -14.88
C ASN A 76 13.74 -25.29 -13.89
N THR A 77 13.27 -24.80 -12.74
CA THR A 77 12.56 -25.63 -11.75
C THR A 77 11.11 -25.90 -12.13
N CYS A 78 10.38 -24.88 -12.59
CA CYS A 78 8.96 -25.03 -12.94
C CYS A 78 8.69 -25.10 -14.46
N GLN A 79 9.75 -25.03 -15.28
CA GLN A 79 9.74 -25.20 -16.74
C GLN A 79 8.79 -24.22 -17.47
N LYS A 80 8.66 -23.01 -16.94
CA LYS A 80 7.75 -21.97 -17.45
C LYS A 80 8.40 -20.59 -17.37
N GLN A 81 7.93 -19.67 -18.20
CA GLN A 81 8.26 -18.24 -18.06
C GLN A 81 7.45 -17.66 -16.89
N THR A 82 8.16 -17.28 -15.83
CA THR A 82 7.57 -16.82 -14.56
C THR A 82 8.05 -15.43 -14.21
N THR A 83 7.42 -14.84 -13.20
CA THR A 83 7.86 -13.59 -12.59
C THR A 83 8.89 -13.89 -11.52
N TRP A 84 9.94 -13.08 -11.46
CA TRP A 84 11.04 -13.22 -10.51
C TRP A 84 11.24 -11.91 -9.77
N ASP A 85 11.64 -12.00 -8.50
CA ASP A 85 11.84 -10.86 -7.62
C ASP A 85 13.24 -10.89 -6.99
N CYS A 86 13.86 -9.73 -6.85
CA CYS A 86 15.17 -9.56 -6.22
C CYS A 86 15.19 -8.25 -5.43
N TRP A 87 15.58 -8.28 -4.17
CA TRP A 87 15.84 -7.06 -3.41
C TRP A 87 17.23 -6.52 -3.72
N THR A 88 17.33 -5.26 -4.14
CA THR A 88 18.62 -4.64 -4.55
C THR A 88 19.55 -4.32 -3.39
N GLY A 89 19.12 -4.56 -2.14
CA GLY A 89 19.80 -4.14 -0.93
C GLY A 89 19.54 -2.68 -0.53
N LYS A 90 18.77 -1.94 -1.33
CA LYS A 90 18.41 -0.54 -1.05
C LYS A 90 17.04 -0.43 -0.39
N ILE A 91 16.90 0.56 0.47
CA ILE A 91 15.62 0.99 1.04
C ILE A 91 15.09 2.18 0.25
N LYS A 92 13.77 2.38 0.30
CA LYS A 92 13.10 3.57 -0.24
C LYS A 92 12.12 4.12 0.79
N ALA A 93 11.68 5.37 0.58
CA ALA A 93 10.65 5.99 1.40
C ALA A 93 9.40 5.08 1.45
N ALA A 94 8.81 4.96 2.64
CA ALA A 94 7.56 4.22 2.77
C ALA A 94 6.42 5.03 2.15
N ASN A 95 5.59 4.39 1.35
CA ASN A 95 4.37 4.96 0.75
C ASN A 95 3.13 4.20 1.23
N ALA A 96 3.10 3.87 2.53
CA ALA A 96 1.95 3.25 3.14
C ALA A 96 0.78 4.26 3.14
N PRO A 97 -0.43 3.84 2.69
CA PRO A 97 -1.58 4.74 2.66
C PRO A 97 -1.86 5.27 4.06
N ALA A 98 -1.93 6.59 4.21
CA ALA A 98 -2.39 7.22 5.42
C ALA A 98 -3.90 6.97 5.56
N ASN A 99 -4.29 6.16 6.55
CA ASN A 99 -5.68 6.13 6.98
C ASN A 99 -6.07 7.53 7.47
N ILE A 100 -7.19 8.05 6.98
CA ILE A 100 -7.80 9.28 7.48
C ILE A 100 -8.20 9.03 8.95
N PRO A 101 -7.69 9.82 9.92
CA PRO A 101 -8.07 9.66 11.32
C PRO A 101 -9.59 9.81 11.52
N SER A 102 -10.17 9.05 12.45
CA SER A 102 -11.63 9.06 12.69
C SER A 102 -12.19 10.44 13.00
N GLU A 103 -11.44 11.28 13.71
CA GLU A 103 -11.84 12.67 13.98
C GLU A 103 -11.96 13.51 12.70
N LEU A 104 -10.99 13.37 11.79
CA LEU A 104 -11.03 14.05 10.49
C LEU A 104 -12.15 13.49 9.61
N VAL A 105 -12.44 12.18 9.70
CA VAL A 105 -13.58 11.57 9.00
C VAL A 105 -14.89 12.26 9.38
N GLU A 106 -15.18 12.41 10.68
CA GLU A 106 -16.41 13.06 11.16
C GLU A 106 -16.45 14.54 10.75
N LYS A 107 -15.31 15.23 10.82
CA LYS A 107 -15.19 16.61 10.33
C LYS A 107 -15.52 16.75 8.85
N ILE A 108 -14.95 15.88 7.99
CA ILE A 108 -15.21 15.89 6.54
C ILE A 108 -16.71 15.67 6.27
N LEU A 109 -17.32 14.68 6.93
CA LEU A 109 -18.75 14.39 6.75
C LEU A 109 -19.64 15.57 7.14
N SER A 110 -19.29 16.24 8.25
CA SER A 110 -19.99 17.45 8.71
C SER A 110 -19.85 18.60 7.71
N VAL A 111 -18.64 18.86 7.18
CA VAL A 111 -18.39 19.94 6.19
C VAL A 111 -19.23 19.77 4.92
N TYR A 112 -19.48 18.52 4.53
CA TYR A 112 -20.31 18.18 3.38
C TYR A 112 -21.78 17.94 3.72
N SER A 113 -22.18 18.07 4.99
CA SER A 113 -23.55 17.76 5.46
C SER A 113 -24.04 16.37 5.00
N TYR A 114 -23.13 15.40 4.88
CA TYR A 114 -23.42 14.06 4.36
C TYR A 114 -23.99 14.04 2.93
N VAL A 115 -23.73 15.07 2.13
CA VAL A 115 -24.20 15.18 0.73
C VAL A 115 -23.15 14.62 -0.23
N ASP A 116 -23.53 13.64 -1.04
CA ASP A 116 -22.65 13.08 -2.06
C ASP A 116 -22.52 14.00 -3.28
N VAL A 117 -21.34 14.05 -3.91
CA VAL A 117 -21.06 15.00 -4.99
C VAL A 117 -21.69 14.62 -6.34
N ILE A 118 -22.19 13.39 -6.49
CA ILE A 118 -22.69 12.86 -7.77
C ILE A 118 -24.19 13.11 -7.89
N GLU A 119 -24.98 12.61 -6.95
CA GLU A 119 -26.43 12.74 -6.92
C GLU A 119 -26.90 13.96 -6.10
N GLN A 120 -25.99 14.64 -5.38
CA GLN A 120 -26.30 15.80 -4.54
C GLN A 120 -27.37 15.48 -3.49
N ARG A 121 -27.32 14.27 -2.93
CA ARG A 121 -28.27 13.79 -1.92
C ARG A 121 -27.58 13.56 -0.58
N GLN A 122 -28.29 13.91 0.49
CA GLN A 122 -27.87 13.54 1.84
C GLN A 122 -28.05 12.03 2.03
N ARG A 123 -27.05 11.36 2.61
CA ARG A 123 -27.12 9.91 2.87
C ARG A 123 -26.71 9.52 4.29
N PRO A 124 -27.16 8.34 4.75
CA PRO A 124 -26.66 7.75 5.99
C PRO A 124 -25.14 7.48 5.92
N ARG A 125 -24.47 7.61 7.07
CA ARG A 125 -23.01 7.38 7.22
C ARG A 125 -22.49 6.10 6.57
N HIS A 126 -23.27 5.02 6.60
CA HIS A 126 -22.89 3.69 6.12
C HIS A 126 -22.99 3.55 4.58
N GLU A 127 -23.66 4.49 3.91
CA GLU A 127 -23.81 4.56 2.45
C GLU A 127 -22.85 5.58 1.81
N ILE A 128 -21.98 6.22 2.61
CA ILE A 128 -21.05 7.25 2.14
C ILE A 128 -19.61 6.78 2.29
N ILE A 129 -18.80 7.06 1.26
CA ILE A 129 -17.35 6.93 1.26
C ILE A 129 -16.72 8.32 1.15
N ILE A 130 -15.65 8.54 1.90
CA ILE A 130 -14.76 9.70 1.71
C ILE A 130 -13.70 9.30 0.69
N ASP A 131 -13.56 10.11 -0.35
CA ASP A 131 -12.57 9.92 -1.39
C ASP A 131 -11.77 11.20 -1.62
N HIS A 132 -10.61 11.09 -2.28
CA HIS A 132 -9.81 12.24 -2.66
C HIS A 132 -10.30 12.80 -4.01
N ARG A 133 -10.33 14.13 -4.15
CA ARG A 133 -10.70 14.78 -5.42
C ARG A 133 -9.66 14.60 -6.52
N PHE A 134 -8.39 14.48 -6.11
CA PHE A 134 -7.27 14.27 -7.01
C PHE A 134 -6.65 12.90 -6.72
N PRO A 135 -6.22 12.15 -7.75
CA PRO A 135 -5.46 10.93 -7.57
C PRO A 135 -4.24 11.26 -6.70
N MET A 136 -4.14 10.60 -5.55
CA MET A 136 -3.02 10.77 -4.66
C MET A 136 -1.73 10.36 -5.39
N GLU A 137 -0.76 11.26 -5.51
CA GLU A 137 0.52 10.96 -6.16
C GLU A 137 1.23 9.83 -5.41
N ARG A 138 1.30 8.65 -6.03
CA ARG A 138 1.92 7.45 -5.45
C ARG A 138 3.45 7.42 -5.55
N TRP A 139 4.05 8.48 -6.11
CA TRP A 139 5.47 8.65 -6.37
C TRP A 139 5.96 9.96 -5.74
N GLY A 140 6.07 9.97 -4.42
CA GLY A 140 6.48 11.14 -3.64
C GLY A 140 6.83 10.76 -2.21
N ASN A 141 7.41 11.71 -1.46
CA ASN A 141 7.83 11.56 -0.07
C ASN A 141 6.73 10.97 0.83
N VAL A 142 7.15 10.40 1.97
CA VAL A 142 6.28 9.83 3.01
C VAL A 142 5.08 10.76 3.24
N GLU A 143 3.87 10.23 3.06
CA GLU A 143 2.63 10.99 3.26
C GLU A 143 2.64 11.64 4.66
N GLU A 144 2.50 12.96 4.70
CA GLU A 144 2.31 13.68 5.95
C GLU A 144 1.00 13.20 6.59
N THR A 145 1.06 12.91 7.88
CA THR A 145 -0.14 12.60 8.68
C THR A 145 -1.18 13.69 8.45
N HIS A 146 -2.40 13.30 8.07
CA HIS A 146 -3.47 14.27 7.82
C HIS A 146 -3.60 15.27 8.98
N ASN A 147 -3.50 16.56 8.66
CA ASN A 147 -3.70 17.62 9.64
C ASN A 147 -5.16 17.58 10.14
N LEU A 148 -5.36 17.27 11.41
CA LEU A 148 -6.69 17.26 12.06
C LEU A 148 -7.33 18.65 12.08
N ASN A 149 -6.50 19.69 12.07
CA ASN A 149 -6.92 21.09 12.08
C ASN A 149 -7.19 21.66 10.69
N MET A 150 -7.28 20.81 9.66
CA MET A 150 -7.61 21.23 8.29
C MET A 150 -8.89 22.07 8.26
N SER A 151 -8.84 23.24 7.62
CA SER A 151 -9.98 24.14 7.44
C SER A 151 -11.04 23.52 6.51
N GLU A 152 -12.26 24.04 6.53
CA GLU A 152 -13.31 23.58 5.63
C GLU A 152 -12.93 23.74 4.15
N THR A 153 -12.23 24.83 3.81
CA THR A 153 -11.76 25.11 2.45
C THR A 153 -10.76 24.04 2.00
N GLU A 154 -9.78 23.71 2.82
CA GLU A 154 -8.81 22.65 2.52
C GLU A 154 -9.48 21.27 2.42
N ILE A 155 -10.47 20.98 3.28
CA ILE A 155 -11.28 19.76 3.19
C ILE A 155 -12.00 19.70 1.83
N LYS A 156 -12.62 20.81 1.40
CA LYS A 156 -13.33 20.88 0.13
C LYS A 156 -12.41 20.75 -1.08
N GLN A 157 -11.16 21.21 -0.98
CA GLN A 157 -10.16 21.04 -2.03
C GLN A 157 -9.63 19.60 -2.12
N LYS A 158 -9.46 18.93 -0.97
CA LYS A 158 -8.79 17.63 -0.90
C LYS A 158 -9.73 16.44 -1.04
N PHE A 159 -10.92 16.52 -0.45
CA PHE A 159 -11.83 15.38 -0.30
C PHE A 159 -13.16 15.61 -1.00
N GLN A 160 -13.87 14.52 -1.25
CA GLN A 160 -15.25 14.50 -1.74
C GLN A 160 -16.01 13.34 -1.07
N LEU A 161 -17.35 13.46 -1.00
CA LEU A 161 -18.22 12.37 -0.56
C LEU A 161 -18.81 11.66 -1.77
N LEU A 162 -18.67 10.34 -1.80
CA LEU A 162 -19.26 9.48 -2.84
C LEU A 162 -20.24 8.51 -2.21
N LYS A 163 -21.27 8.13 -2.98
CA LYS A 163 -22.13 7.01 -2.64
C LYS A 163 -21.31 5.72 -2.65
N LYS A 164 -21.53 4.88 -1.64
CA LYS A 164 -21.03 3.51 -1.57
C LYS A 164 -21.83 2.62 -2.52
N ASP A 165 -21.34 2.40 -3.73
CA ASP A 165 -21.88 1.37 -4.62
C ASP A 165 -21.26 0.00 -4.34
N SER A 166 -22.01 -1.05 -4.65
CA SER A 166 -21.66 -2.47 -4.47
C SER A 166 -20.39 -2.90 -5.22
N GLY A 167 -19.88 -2.07 -6.14
CA GLY A 167 -18.79 -2.38 -7.08
C GLY A 167 -17.40 -1.85 -6.72
N GLY A 168 -17.24 -1.15 -5.59
CA GLY A 168 -15.97 -0.48 -5.29
C GLY A 168 -15.80 0.85 -6.04
N ASN A 169 -14.85 1.68 -5.58
CA ASN A 169 -14.68 3.09 -5.94
C ASN A 169 -14.83 3.40 -7.45
N LEU A 170 -15.68 4.39 -7.75
CA LEU A 170 -15.99 4.96 -9.08
C LEU A 170 -14.83 5.72 -9.77
N ASN A 171 -13.59 5.63 -9.26
CA ASN A 171 -12.43 6.32 -9.86
C ASN A 171 -11.76 5.55 -11.01
N GLU A 172 -12.36 4.48 -11.53
CA GLU A 172 -11.96 3.90 -12.82
C GLU A 172 -12.56 4.69 -13.98
N VAL A 173 -12.34 6.02 -14.03
CA VAL A 173 -12.51 6.76 -15.28
C VAL A 173 -11.21 6.61 -16.06
N ARG A 174 -11.30 5.75 -17.07
CA ARG A 174 -10.29 5.51 -18.11
C ARG A 174 -9.69 6.81 -18.63
N SER A 175 -8.36 6.87 -18.64
CA SER A 175 -7.55 7.73 -19.51
C SER A 175 -7.86 7.50 -20.98
#